data_AF-A0A8H6C2L0-F1
#
_entry.id   AF-A0A8H6C2L0-F1
#
_cell.length_a   1.000
_cell.length_b   1.000
_cell.length_c   1.000
_cell.angle_alpha   90.00
_cell.angle_beta   90.00
_cell.angle_gamma   90.00
#
_symmetry.space_group_name_H-M   'P 1'
#
loop_
_entity.id
_entity.type
_entity.pdbx_description
1 polymer ?
#
loop_
_entity_poly.entity_id
_entity_poly.type
_entity_poly.pdbx_seq_one_letter_code
_entity_poly.pdbx_strand_id
1 'polypeptide(L)'
;MSALLKETFARCKKEGRNALVNFITAGFPTIDDTIPILQNMQNAGVDIIELGVPFSDPIADGPTIQQANNIALDNGITVPKCLELLSQARDQGVTVPIILMGYYNPILKYGEQKFLKDAAEAGANGFIVVDLPPEEAIKFRTECTKYGLSYVPLVAPATSNDRLKILGEIADSFIYVVSKMGTTGASTKVSTGIQELCDRVRKYAGPDTPLAVGFGVSTREHFLTVGEVADGVVIGSKIITLIGDSKPGERGKVAYDYVQSILGNDFKPNYPKTFERNNNNQAKETKPVLEENHKYNPRFGDFGGQYVPEALHTCLAELEKGFEDAVADPEFWKEFRDLYSYIGRPSSLHKAERLSEHAGGAQIW
;
A
#
# COMPACT_ATOMS: atom_id res chain seq x y z
N MET A 1 6.64 -2.59 18.29
CA MET A 1 7.11 -3.43 17.16
C MET A 1 6.44 -4.78 17.25
N SER A 2 5.95 -5.31 16.13
CA SER A 2 5.29 -6.63 16.09
C SER A 2 6.32 -7.76 16.02
N ALA A 3 6.38 -8.57 17.07
CA ALA A 3 7.23 -9.76 17.13
C ALA A 3 6.83 -10.80 16.07
N LEU A 4 5.52 -10.95 15.84
CA LEU A 4 4.96 -11.95 14.95
C LEU A 4 5.43 -11.80 13.49
N LEU A 5 5.63 -10.56 13.03
CA LEU A 5 6.17 -10.30 11.68
C LEU A 5 7.64 -10.75 11.56
N LYS A 6 8.47 -10.44 12.56
CA LYS A 6 9.88 -10.86 12.59
C LYS A 6 10.03 -12.37 12.65
N GLU A 7 9.26 -13.00 13.53
CA GLU A 7 9.21 -14.45 13.68
C GLU A 7 8.77 -15.14 12.40
N THR A 8 7.84 -14.53 11.66
CA THR A 8 7.38 -15.04 10.37
C THR A 8 8.52 -15.13 9.35
N PHE A 9 9.28 -14.04 9.13
CA PHE A 9 10.44 -14.06 8.24
C PHE A 9 11.54 -15.02 8.72
N ALA A 10 11.81 -15.05 10.03
CA ALA A 10 12.78 -15.99 10.61
C ALA A 10 12.36 -17.46 10.40
N ARG A 11 11.07 -17.78 10.55
CA ARG A 11 10.50 -19.10 10.30
C ARG A 11 10.63 -19.49 8.83
N CYS A 12 10.22 -18.63 7.90
CA CYS A 12 10.35 -18.90 6.46
C CYS A 12 11.82 -19.15 6.06
N LYS A 13 12.75 -18.34 6.59
CA LYS A 13 14.19 -18.54 6.39
C LYS A 13 14.68 -19.89 6.92
N LYS A 14 14.23 -20.31 8.11
CA LYS A 14 14.54 -21.63 8.69
C LYS A 14 13.96 -22.78 7.84
N GLU A 15 12.81 -22.56 7.23
CA GLU A 15 12.16 -23.48 6.30
C GLU A 15 12.81 -23.49 4.90
N GLY A 16 13.77 -22.60 4.63
CA GLY A 16 14.45 -22.52 3.34
C GLY A 16 13.59 -21.96 2.21
N ARG A 17 12.62 -21.09 2.52
CA ARG A 17 11.71 -20.49 1.54
C ARG A 17 11.43 -19.01 1.81
N ASN A 18 10.90 -18.33 0.80
CA ASN A 18 10.40 -16.97 0.93
C ASN A 18 9.03 -16.96 1.63
N ALA A 19 8.73 -15.88 2.35
CA ALA A 19 7.40 -15.63 2.90
C ALA A 19 6.41 -15.29 1.77
N LEU A 20 5.20 -15.85 1.82
CA LEU A 20 4.12 -15.43 0.94
C LEU A 20 3.25 -14.39 1.65
N VAL A 21 3.12 -13.21 1.02
CA VAL A 21 2.25 -12.13 1.46
C VAL A 21 1.13 -11.97 0.45
N ASN A 22 -0.12 -12.00 0.89
CA ASN A 22 -1.25 -11.79 -0.01
C ASN A 22 -2.10 -10.62 0.45
N PHE A 23 -2.59 -9.84 -0.51
CA PHE A 23 -3.46 -8.71 -0.29
C PHE A 23 -4.92 -9.03 -0.64
N ILE A 24 -5.86 -8.60 0.21
CA ILE A 24 -7.28 -8.52 -0.10
C ILE A 24 -7.88 -7.20 0.37
N THR A 25 -8.96 -6.72 -0.26
CA THR A 25 -9.73 -5.56 0.22
C THR A 25 -10.80 -6.02 1.21
N ALA A 26 -10.87 -5.40 2.39
CA ALA A 26 -11.90 -5.71 3.38
C ALA A 26 -13.31 -5.45 2.79
N GLY A 27 -14.21 -6.42 2.94
CA GLY A 27 -15.58 -6.36 2.42
C GLY A 27 -15.72 -6.45 0.91
N PHE A 28 -14.66 -6.87 0.21
CA PHE A 28 -14.73 -7.26 -1.19
C PHE A 28 -14.69 -8.81 -1.32
N PRO A 29 -15.56 -9.41 -2.16
CA PRO A 29 -16.61 -8.77 -2.95
C PRO A 29 -17.87 -8.46 -2.14
N THR A 30 -18.05 -9.10 -0.98
CA THR A 30 -19.05 -8.73 0.04
C THR A 30 -18.42 -8.75 1.43
N ILE A 31 -19.10 -8.14 2.41
CA ILE A 31 -18.65 -8.13 3.81
C ILE A 31 -18.41 -9.54 4.33
N ASP A 32 -19.36 -10.44 4.09
CA ASP A 32 -19.39 -11.80 4.64
C ASP A 32 -18.29 -12.71 4.07
N ASP A 33 -17.68 -12.34 2.94
CA ASP A 33 -16.59 -13.13 2.36
C ASP A 33 -15.24 -12.89 3.03
N THR A 34 -15.06 -11.74 3.69
CA THR A 34 -13.74 -11.31 4.21
C THR A 34 -13.15 -12.38 5.12
N ILE A 35 -13.89 -12.82 6.13
CA ILE A 35 -13.37 -13.76 7.14
C ILE A 35 -13.13 -15.16 6.55
N PRO A 36 -14.07 -15.76 5.78
CA PRO A 36 -13.79 -17.01 5.07
C PRO A 36 -12.56 -16.95 4.17
N ILE A 37 -12.33 -15.85 3.46
CA ILE A 37 -11.14 -15.65 2.63
C ILE A 37 -9.88 -15.65 3.50
N LEU A 38 -9.85 -14.86 4.59
CA LEU A 38 -8.70 -14.79 5.51
C LEU A 38 -8.34 -16.17 6.09
N GLN A 39 -9.34 -16.91 6.56
CA GLN A 39 -9.15 -18.26 7.10
C GLN A 39 -8.58 -19.21 6.04
N ASN A 40 -9.11 -19.19 4.83
CA ASN A 40 -8.65 -20.06 3.75
C ASN A 40 -7.24 -19.70 3.28
N MET A 41 -6.89 -18.41 3.20
CA MET A 41 -5.53 -17.95 2.90
C MET A 41 -4.52 -18.47 3.92
N GLN A 42 -4.81 -18.32 5.22
CA GLN A 42 -3.99 -18.90 6.29
C GLN A 42 -3.87 -20.42 6.15
N ASN A 43 -5.02 -21.10 6.01
CA ASN A 43 -5.07 -22.56 5.92
C ASN A 43 -4.37 -23.11 4.69
N ALA A 44 -4.19 -22.31 3.64
CA ALA A 44 -3.43 -22.68 2.46
C ALA A 44 -1.93 -22.38 2.59
N GLY A 45 -1.52 -21.55 3.55
CA GLY A 45 -0.10 -21.28 3.83
C GLY A 45 0.37 -19.84 3.62
N VAL A 46 -0.53 -18.87 3.48
CA VAL A 46 -0.13 -17.46 3.49
C VAL A 46 0.53 -17.12 4.84
N ASP A 47 1.69 -16.47 4.78
CA ASP A 47 2.47 -16.14 5.98
C ASP A 47 2.08 -14.78 6.57
N ILE A 48 1.71 -13.82 5.73
CA ILE A 48 1.28 -12.48 6.12
C ILE A 48 0.10 -12.08 5.22
N ILE A 49 -0.95 -11.52 5.82
CA ILE A 49 -2.08 -11.00 5.06
C ILE A 49 -2.10 -9.48 5.14
N GLU A 50 -2.19 -8.83 3.98
CA GLU A 50 -2.48 -7.41 3.87
C GLU A 50 -3.98 -7.23 3.70
N LEU A 51 -4.62 -6.64 4.71
CA LEU A 51 -6.05 -6.33 4.68
C LEU A 51 -6.21 -4.85 4.30
N GLY A 52 -6.62 -4.63 3.07
CA GLY A 52 -6.89 -3.32 2.49
C GLY A 52 -8.06 -2.63 3.17
N VAL A 53 -7.82 -1.43 3.68
CA VAL A 53 -8.85 -0.50 4.13
C VAL A 53 -9.27 0.33 2.90
N PRO A 54 -10.49 0.16 2.38
CA PRO A 54 -10.88 0.78 1.12
C PRO A 54 -10.94 2.31 1.25
N PHE A 55 -10.52 2.98 0.18
CA PHE A 55 -10.44 4.43 0.09
C PHE A 55 -10.99 4.91 -1.26
N SER A 56 -11.62 6.10 -1.27
CA SER A 56 -12.27 6.68 -2.44
C SER A 56 -11.30 7.19 -3.49
N ASP A 57 -10.09 7.59 -3.08
CA ASP A 57 -9.09 8.21 -3.95
C ASP A 57 -7.76 7.43 -3.94
N PRO A 58 -7.76 6.13 -4.31
CA PRO A 58 -6.61 5.26 -4.14
C PRO A 58 -5.55 5.45 -5.25
N ILE A 59 -4.80 6.55 -5.19
CA ILE A 59 -3.86 6.99 -6.25
C ILE A 59 -2.67 6.05 -6.51
N ALA A 60 -2.30 5.18 -5.56
CA ALA A 60 -1.21 4.22 -5.73
C ALA A 60 -1.67 2.87 -6.29
N ASP A 61 -2.96 2.58 -6.19
CA ASP A 61 -3.54 1.31 -6.61
C ASP A 61 -3.83 1.31 -8.10
N GLY A 62 -3.70 0.16 -8.75
CA GLY A 62 -4.15 0.00 -10.13
C GLY A 62 -5.57 -0.54 -10.23
N PRO A 63 -6.08 -0.66 -11.46
CA PRO A 63 -7.52 -0.69 -11.74
C PRO A 63 -8.27 -1.81 -11.01
N THR A 64 -7.65 -2.98 -10.86
CA THR A 64 -8.25 -4.11 -10.14
C THR A 64 -8.51 -3.79 -8.66
N ILE A 65 -7.56 -3.17 -7.97
CA ILE A 65 -7.70 -2.83 -6.55
C ILE A 65 -8.61 -1.62 -6.39
N GLN A 66 -8.53 -0.63 -7.29
CA GLN A 66 -9.46 0.50 -7.31
C GLN A 66 -10.92 0.03 -7.42
N GLN A 67 -11.20 -0.92 -8.32
CA GLN A 67 -12.54 -1.50 -8.46
C GLN A 67 -12.97 -2.26 -7.20
N ALA A 68 -12.08 -3.04 -6.59
CA ALA A 68 -12.37 -3.73 -5.34
C ALA A 68 -12.68 -2.76 -4.19
N ASN A 69 -11.94 -1.64 -4.11
CA ASN A 69 -12.20 -0.57 -3.15
C ASN A 69 -13.58 0.07 -3.35
N ASN A 70 -13.95 0.41 -4.59
CA ASN A 70 -15.28 0.98 -4.87
C ASN A 70 -16.41 0.03 -4.46
N ILE A 71 -16.31 -1.25 -4.80
CA ILE A 71 -17.31 -2.25 -4.40
C ILE A 71 -17.37 -2.39 -2.87
N ALA A 72 -16.22 -2.42 -2.19
CA ALA A 72 -16.19 -2.47 -0.73
C ALA A 72 -16.83 -1.23 -0.08
N LEU A 73 -16.61 -0.04 -0.64
CA LEU A 73 -17.24 1.20 -0.20
C LEU A 73 -18.76 1.17 -0.43
N ASP A 74 -19.21 0.68 -1.59
CA ASP A 74 -20.64 0.49 -1.91
C ASP A 74 -21.31 -0.51 -0.95
N ASN A 75 -20.56 -1.52 -0.48
CA ASN A 75 -21.00 -2.44 0.56
C ASN A 75 -21.06 -1.80 1.96
N GLY A 76 -20.63 -0.55 2.13
CA GLY A 76 -20.68 0.19 3.39
C GLY A 76 -19.48 -0.06 4.31
N ILE A 77 -18.34 -0.51 3.77
CA ILE A 77 -17.12 -0.66 4.57
C ILE A 77 -16.60 0.70 5.02
N THR A 78 -16.22 0.76 6.30
CA THR A 78 -15.61 1.91 6.95
C THR A 78 -14.42 1.45 7.77
N VAL A 79 -13.54 2.36 8.21
CA VAL A 79 -12.43 2.04 9.13
C VAL A 79 -12.90 1.23 10.36
N PRO A 80 -13.92 1.65 11.13
CA PRO A 80 -14.40 0.85 12.26
C PRO A 80 -14.90 -0.54 11.83
N LYS A 81 -15.55 -0.67 10.67
CA LYS A 81 -15.99 -1.99 10.17
C LYS A 81 -14.82 -2.89 9.78
N CYS A 82 -13.75 -2.34 9.21
CA CYS A 82 -12.51 -3.10 8.97
C CYS A 82 -11.90 -3.63 10.27
N LEU A 83 -11.87 -2.81 11.33
CA LEU A 83 -11.36 -3.22 12.64
C LEU A 83 -12.26 -4.29 13.29
N GLU A 84 -13.58 -4.18 13.14
CA GLU A 84 -14.53 -5.20 13.59
C GLU A 84 -14.29 -6.54 12.88
N LEU A 85 -14.18 -6.53 11.54
CA LEU A 85 -13.90 -7.73 10.74
C LEU A 85 -12.57 -8.37 11.12
N LEU A 86 -11.54 -7.55 11.40
CA LEU A 86 -10.25 -8.03 11.88
C LEU A 86 -10.38 -8.72 13.24
N SER A 87 -11.07 -8.11 14.20
CA SER A 87 -11.30 -8.71 15.53
C SER A 87 -12.06 -10.04 15.40
N GLN A 88 -13.11 -10.07 14.58
CA GLN A 88 -13.89 -11.30 14.32
C GLN A 88 -13.03 -12.38 13.65
N ALA A 89 -12.14 -12.01 12.72
CA ALA A 89 -11.21 -12.96 12.11
C ALA A 89 -10.26 -13.58 13.15
N ARG A 90 -9.77 -12.78 14.12
CA ARG A 90 -8.98 -13.30 15.25
C ARG A 90 -9.77 -14.27 16.11
N ASP A 91 -11.01 -13.92 16.48
CA ASP A 91 -11.89 -14.78 17.27
C ASP A 91 -12.22 -16.10 16.54
N GLN A 92 -12.24 -16.06 15.21
CA GLN A 92 -12.48 -17.22 14.36
C GLN A 92 -11.20 -17.96 13.94
N GLY A 93 -10.08 -17.74 14.63
CA GLY A 93 -8.88 -18.57 14.52
C GLY A 93 -7.87 -18.14 13.45
N VAL A 94 -7.98 -16.93 12.91
CA VAL A 94 -6.91 -16.36 12.08
C VAL A 94 -5.78 -15.86 12.99
N THR A 95 -4.61 -16.47 12.87
CA THR A 95 -3.43 -16.26 13.73
C THR A 95 -2.23 -15.73 12.98
N VAL A 96 -2.18 -15.85 11.65
CA VAL A 96 -1.12 -15.24 10.83
C VAL A 96 -1.11 -13.72 10.99
N PRO A 97 0.06 -13.06 10.89
CA PRO A 97 0.14 -11.61 10.92
C PRO A 97 -0.82 -10.96 9.91
N ILE A 98 -1.59 -9.95 10.37
CA ILE A 98 -2.41 -9.11 9.51
C ILE A 98 -1.89 -7.68 9.58
N ILE A 99 -1.60 -7.10 8.42
CA ILE A 99 -1.20 -5.71 8.24
C ILE A 99 -2.37 -4.96 7.63
N LEU A 100 -2.75 -3.83 8.21
CA LEU A 100 -3.74 -2.96 7.57
C LEU A 100 -3.03 -2.11 6.51
N MET A 101 -3.46 -2.22 5.27
CA MET A 101 -2.91 -1.46 4.15
C MET A 101 -3.91 -0.40 3.69
N GLY A 102 -3.49 0.84 3.51
CA GLY A 102 -4.38 1.91 3.07
C GLY A 102 -3.69 3.26 2.96
N TYR A 103 -4.49 4.33 3.02
CA TYR A 103 -4.06 5.72 2.87
C TYR A 103 -4.15 6.46 4.20
N TYR A 104 -3.39 7.54 4.36
CA TYR A 104 -3.30 8.27 5.62
C TYR A 104 -4.57 9.05 5.95
N ASN A 105 -5.27 9.58 4.95
CA ASN A 105 -6.46 10.40 5.15
C ASN A 105 -7.57 9.72 6.00
N PRO A 106 -7.99 8.47 5.74
CA PRO A 106 -8.90 7.73 6.62
C PRO A 106 -8.42 7.60 8.07
N ILE A 107 -7.10 7.41 8.28
CA ILE A 107 -6.49 7.31 9.62
C ILE A 107 -6.59 8.66 10.34
N LEU A 108 -6.24 9.74 9.64
CA LEU A 108 -6.27 11.09 10.18
C LEU A 108 -7.71 11.50 10.57
N LYS A 109 -8.70 11.19 9.73
CA LYS A 109 -10.12 11.44 9.99
C LYS A 109 -10.65 10.64 11.19
N TYR A 110 -10.17 9.42 11.40
CA TYR A 110 -10.53 8.60 12.57
C TYR A 110 -9.88 9.10 13.86
N GLY A 111 -8.76 9.82 13.73
CA GLY A 111 -7.88 10.23 14.81
C GLY A 111 -6.76 9.22 15.00
N GLU A 112 -5.52 9.62 14.69
CA GLU A 112 -4.34 8.74 14.62
C GLU A 112 -4.14 7.89 15.89
N GLN A 113 -4.08 8.52 17.07
CA GLN A 113 -3.87 7.79 18.33
C GLN A 113 -5.01 6.81 18.64
N LYS A 114 -6.25 7.21 18.35
CA LYS A 114 -7.42 6.36 18.54
C LYS A 114 -7.39 5.17 17.58
N PHE A 115 -7.05 5.42 16.32
CA PHE A 115 -6.91 4.38 15.30
C PHE A 115 -5.85 3.35 15.69
N LEU A 116 -4.67 3.79 16.11
CA LEU A 116 -3.58 2.90 16.51
C LEU A 116 -3.95 2.02 17.70
N LYS A 117 -4.60 2.61 18.72
CA LYS A 117 -5.11 1.87 19.88
C LYS A 117 -6.15 0.84 19.44
N ASP A 118 -7.19 1.25 18.73
CA ASP A 118 -8.29 0.38 18.31
C ASP A 118 -7.80 -0.72 17.36
N ALA A 119 -6.81 -0.45 16.50
CA ALA A 119 -6.20 -1.44 15.62
C ALA A 119 -5.39 -2.49 16.38
N ALA A 120 -4.63 -2.09 17.41
CA ALA A 120 -3.97 -3.05 18.29
C ALA A 120 -5.00 -3.91 19.06
N GLU A 121 -6.09 -3.29 19.54
CA GLU A 121 -7.19 -3.99 20.19
C GLU A 121 -7.97 -4.92 19.25
N ALA A 122 -8.06 -4.61 17.96
CA ALA A 122 -8.61 -5.51 16.95
C ALA A 122 -7.66 -6.68 16.60
N GLY A 123 -6.36 -6.56 16.91
CA GLY A 123 -5.36 -7.59 16.63
C GLY A 123 -4.58 -7.39 15.32
N ALA A 124 -4.42 -6.14 14.88
CA ALA A 124 -3.49 -5.80 13.81
C ALA A 124 -2.03 -6.01 14.25
N ASN A 125 -1.17 -6.30 13.29
CA ASN A 125 0.28 -6.46 13.52
C ASN A 125 1.10 -5.29 12.95
N GLY A 126 0.46 -4.41 12.18
CA GLY A 126 1.13 -3.24 11.64
C GLY A 126 0.36 -2.59 10.51
N PHE A 127 1.03 -1.65 9.85
CA PHE A 127 0.47 -0.84 8.78
C PHE A 127 1.40 -0.70 7.60
N ILE A 128 0.80 -0.64 6.42
CA ILE A 128 1.38 -0.03 5.22
C ILE A 128 0.49 1.17 4.89
N VAL A 129 1.04 2.38 5.02
CA VAL A 129 0.34 3.61 4.66
C VAL A 129 0.97 4.14 3.38
N VAL A 130 0.27 3.96 2.27
CA VAL A 130 0.89 4.01 0.93
C VAL A 130 1.34 5.41 0.52
N ASP A 131 0.74 6.44 1.09
CA ASP A 131 0.92 7.86 0.82
C ASP A 131 1.56 8.61 2.00
N LEU A 132 2.09 7.90 3.01
CA LEU A 132 2.76 8.53 4.15
C LEU A 132 4.27 8.59 3.90
N PRO A 133 4.82 9.78 3.59
CA PRO A 133 6.24 9.91 3.31
C PRO A 133 7.08 9.72 4.59
N PRO A 134 8.35 9.31 4.49
CA PRO A 134 9.25 9.02 5.61
C PRO A 134 9.32 10.12 6.68
N GLU A 135 9.29 11.39 6.27
CA GLU A 135 9.33 12.57 7.13
C GLU A 135 8.20 12.56 8.16
N GLU A 136 6.98 12.31 7.69
CA GLU A 136 5.78 12.21 8.54
C GLU A 136 5.68 10.84 9.23
N ALA A 137 6.20 9.80 8.56
CA ALA A 137 6.16 8.44 9.06
C ALA A 137 6.97 8.23 10.35
N ILE A 138 7.99 9.05 10.64
CA ILE A 138 8.77 8.95 11.88
C ILE A 138 7.86 9.09 13.12
N LYS A 139 6.98 10.09 13.11
CA LYS A 139 6.02 10.33 14.20
C LYS A 139 5.02 9.18 14.28
N PHE A 140 4.41 8.81 13.16
CA PHE A 140 3.45 7.72 13.08
C PHE A 140 4.04 6.39 13.58
N ARG A 141 5.24 6.04 13.12
CA ARG A 141 5.99 4.85 13.54
C ARG A 141 6.27 4.88 15.04
N THR A 142 6.66 6.02 15.59
CA THR A 142 6.90 6.16 17.03
C THR A 142 5.63 5.83 17.82
N GLU A 143 4.47 6.31 17.38
CA GLU A 143 3.19 5.95 18.01
C GLU A 143 2.84 4.46 17.82
N CYS A 144 3.05 3.89 16.63
CA CYS A 144 2.87 2.45 16.38
C CYS A 144 3.63 1.59 17.38
N THR A 145 4.88 1.96 17.71
CA THR A 145 5.72 1.17 18.62
C THR A 145 5.14 1.08 20.03
N LYS A 146 4.44 2.11 20.51
CA LYS A 146 3.78 2.14 21.83
C LYS A 146 2.68 1.08 21.96
N TYR A 147 2.03 0.76 20.84
CA TYR A 147 0.98 -0.26 20.78
C TYR A 147 1.48 -1.62 20.29
N GLY A 148 2.81 -1.79 20.19
CA GLY A 148 3.39 -3.04 19.69
C GLY A 148 3.17 -3.28 18.19
N LEU A 149 2.72 -2.28 17.44
CA LEU A 149 2.49 -2.36 16.00
C LEU A 149 3.79 -2.08 15.23
N SER A 150 3.87 -2.58 14.00
CA SER A 150 4.95 -2.26 13.06
C SER A 150 4.47 -1.27 12.01
N TYR A 151 5.33 -0.34 11.62
CA TYR A 151 5.18 0.42 10.38
C TYR A 151 6.09 -0.21 9.31
N VAL A 152 5.52 -0.55 8.16
CA VAL A 152 6.25 -1.13 7.03
C VAL A 152 6.48 -0.04 5.99
N PRO A 153 7.71 0.47 5.85
CA PRO A 153 8.00 1.48 4.85
C PRO A 153 8.03 0.91 3.44
N LEU A 154 7.68 1.76 2.47
CA LEU A 154 7.73 1.48 1.04
C LEU A 154 9.00 2.06 0.43
N VAL A 155 9.59 1.36 -0.53
CA VAL A 155 10.70 1.85 -1.36
C VAL A 155 10.39 1.61 -2.84
N ALA A 156 10.73 2.60 -3.67
CA ALA A 156 10.52 2.58 -5.11
C ALA A 156 11.84 2.76 -5.88
N PRO A 157 11.88 2.51 -7.21
CA PRO A 157 13.06 2.80 -8.02
C PRO A 157 13.49 4.27 -7.93
N ALA A 158 12.52 5.18 -7.79
CA ALA A 158 12.74 6.62 -7.65
C ALA A 158 13.28 7.04 -6.27
N THR A 159 13.18 6.18 -5.24
CA THR A 159 13.66 6.50 -3.88
C THR A 159 15.16 6.77 -3.89
N SER A 160 15.54 7.94 -3.37
CA SER A 160 16.94 8.37 -3.30
C SER A 160 17.74 7.55 -2.28
N ASN A 161 19.07 7.50 -2.44
CA ASN A 161 19.94 6.76 -1.52
C ASN A 161 19.88 7.28 -0.07
N ASP A 162 19.66 8.59 0.12
CA ASP A 162 19.56 9.16 1.46
C ASP A 162 18.23 8.79 2.13
N ARG A 163 17.13 8.76 1.37
CA ARG A 163 15.85 8.22 1.84
C ARG A 163 15.96 6.74 2.18
N LEU A 164 16.68 5.94 1.38
CA LEU A 164 16.89 4.51 1.67
C LEU A 164 17.57 4.28 3.04
N LYS A 165 18.56 5.11 3.42
CA LYS A 165 19.22 4.99 4.73
C LYS A 165 18.22 5.20 5.86
N ILE A 166 17.42 6.26 5.77
CA ILE A 166 16.42 6.63 6.78
C ILE A 166 15.33 5.58 6.86
N LEU A 167 14.85 5.09 5.72
CA LEU A 167 13.87 4.01 5.67
C LEU A 167 14.41 2.72 6.31
N GLY A 168 15.70 2.43 6.18
CA GLY A 168 16.36 1.34 6.91
C GLY A 168 16.37 1.51 8.42
N GLU A 169 16.53 2.74 8.92
CA GLU A 169 16.48 3.05 10.35
C GLU A 169 15.07 2.99 10.94
N ILE A 170 14.05 3.27 10.12
CA ILE A 170 12.63 3.26 10.51
C ILE A 170 12.02 1.86 10.36
N ALA A 171 12.52 1.04 9.43
CA ALA A 171 12.00 -0.29 9.15
C ALA A 171 12.15 -1.23 10.35
N ASP A 172 11.03 -1.61 10.95
CA ASP A 172 11.03 -2.45 12.14
C ASP A 172 10.91 -3.94 11.84
N SER A 173 10.25 -4.32 10.75
CA SER A 173 9.95 -5.72 10.43
C SER A 173 10.50 -6.16 9.08
N PHE A 174 10.16 -5.42 8.03
CA PHE A 174 10.65 -5.61 6.68
C PHE A 174 10.43 -4.30 5.90
N ILE A 175 11.05 -4.19 4.74
CA ILE A 175 10.79 -3.11 3.77
C ILE A 175 9.97 -3.68 2.61
N TYR A 176 8.91 -2.96 2.22
CA TYR A 176 8.12 -3.29 1.05
C TYR A 176 8.73 -2.62 -0.18
N VAL A 177 9.19 -3.42 -1.15
CA VAL A 177 9.77 -2.93 -2.41
C VAL A 177 8.70 -2.93 -3.50
N VAL A 178 8.37 -1.74 -4.03
CA VAL A 178 7.49 -1.58 -5.19
C VAL A 178 8.33 -1.53 -6.46
N SER A 179 8.21 -2.53 -7.35
CA SER A 179 9.15 -2.72 -8.47
C SER A 179 8.87 -1.82 -9.71
N LYS A 180 7.79 -1.03 -9.73
CA LYS A 180 7.41 -0.24 -10.92
C LYS A 180 7.15 1.23 -10.56
N MET A 181 7.56 2.13 -11.45
CA MET A 181 7.17 3.55 -11.41
C MET A 181 5.74 3.72 -11.94
N GLY A 182 4.74 3.15 -11.25
CA GLY A 182 3.32 3.20 -11.64
C GLY A 182 2.41 2.24 -10.88
N THR A 183 1.09 2.38 -11.06
CA THR A 183 0.01 1.70 -10.30
C THR A 183 0.01 0.17 -10.40
N THR A 184 -0.47 -0.54 -9.37
CA THR A 184 -0.52 -2.02 -9.26
C THR A 184 -1.30 -2.71 -10.38
N GLY A 185 -0.61 -3.45 -11.27
CA GLY A 185 -1.25 -4.19 -12.36
C GLY A 185 -0.49 -5.45 -12.75
N ALA A 186 -1.21 -6.48 -13.18
CA ALA A 186 -0.63 -7.73 -13.67
C ALA A 186 0.17 -7.45 -14.96
N SER A 187 1.51 -7.48 -14.85
CA SER A 187 2.41 -7.47 -16.00
C SER A 187 2.88 -8.89 -16.26
N THR A 188 3.00 -9.27 -17.53
CA THR A 188 3.44 -10.61 -17.96
C THR A 188 4.95 -10.83 -17.87
N LYS A 189 5.73 -9.83 -17.42
CA LYS A 189 7.19 -9.96 -17.24
C LYS A 189 7.62 -9.35 -15.90
N VAL A 190 8.48 -10.08 -15.18
CA VAL A 190 9.19 -9.56 -13.99
C VAL A 190 10.11 -8.43 -14.44
N SER A 191 10.13 -7.31 -13.70
CA SER A 191 10.92 -6.13 -14.03
C SER A 191 12.42 -6.47 -14.07
N THR A 192 13.11 -6.04 -15.12
CA THR A 192 14.56 -6.28 -15.31
C THR A 192 15.44 -5.47 -14.35
N GLY A 193 14.88 -4.70 -13.42
CA GLY A 193 15.62 -3.91 -12.42
C GLY A 193 15.41 -4.33 -10.97
N ILE A 194 14.69 -5.43 -10.72
CA ILE A 194 14.32 -5.85 -9.34
C ILE A 194 15.55 -6.23 -8.49
N GLN A 195 16.50 -6.96 -9.07
CA GLN A 195 17.75 -7.35 -8.41
C GLN A 195 18.55 -6.11 -8.00
N GLU A 196 18.79 -5.20 -8.96
CA GLU A 196 19.54 -3.96 -8.71
C GLU A 196 18.88 -3.09 -7.63
N LEU A 197 17.55 -3.00 -7.64
CA LEU A 197 16.82 -2.28 -6.61
C LEU A 197 16.97 -2.95 -5.23
N CYS A 198 16.78 -4.27 -5.13
CA CYS A 198 16.98 -5.00 -3.88
C CYS A 198 18.41 -4.86 -3.33
N ASP A 199 19.42 -4.97 -4.20
CA ASP A 199 20.83 -4.78 -3.83
C ASP A 199 21.09 -3.36 -3.34
N ARG A 200 20.52 -2.35 -4.02
CA ARG A 200 20.60 -0.95 -3.59
C ARG A 200 19.94 -0.75 -2.23
N VAL A 201 18.75 -1.32 -2.01
CA VAL A 201 18.04 -1.23 -0.73
C VAL A 201 18.90 -1.88 0.37
N ARG A 202 19.40 -3.10 0.19
CA ARG A 202 20.27 -3.76 1.19
C ARG A 202 21.54 -2.97 1.48
N LYS A 203 22.14 -2.34 0.46
CA LYS A 203 23.34 -1.52 0.62
C LYS A 203 23.12 -0.32 1.53
N TYR A 204 21.97 0.35 1.43
CA TYR A 204 21.72 1.60 2.17
C TYR A 204 20.85 1.41 3.42
N ALA A 205 19.90 0.47 3.40
CA ALA A 205 18.96 0.21 4.49
C ALA A 205 19.38 -0.95 5.43
N GLY A 206 20.44 -1.68 5.10
CA GLY A 206 20.98 -2.77 5.92
C GLY A 206 20.94 -4.13 5.19
N PRO A 207 22.04 -4.91 5.22
CA PRO A 207 22.15 -6.15 4.45
C PRO A 207 21.17 -7.24 4.92
N ASP A 208 20.92 -7.30 6.23
CA ASP A 208 20.03 -8.27 6.87
C ASP A 208 18.56 -7.83 6.94
N THR A 209 18.22 -6.64 6.41
CA THR A 209 16.86 -6.12 6.42
C THR A 209 15.98 -6.97 5.51
N PRO A 210 14.91 -7.62 6.03
CA PRO A 210 14.04 -8.42 5.19
C PRO A 210 13.33 -7.57 4.13
N LEU A 211 13.31 -8.05 2.90
CA LEU A 211 12.64 -7.37 1.78
C LEU A 211 11.43 -8.19 1.32
N ALA A 212 10.24 -7.57 1.30
CA ALA A 212 9.08 -8.12 0.62
C ALA A 212 8.89 -7.38 -0.70
N VAL A 213 8.91 -8.08 -1.83
CA VAL A 213 8.74 -7.45 -3.13
C VAL A 213 7.34 -7.70 -3.66
N GLY A 214 6.64 -6.62 -4.00
CA GLY A 214 5.30 -6.69 -4.55
C GLY A 214 5.19 -5.90 -5.84
N PHE A 215 5.07 -6.61 -6.97
CA PHE A 215 4.46 -6.10 -8.21
C PHE A 215 4.48 -7.19 -9.30
N GLY A 216 3.36 -7.40 -10.02
CA GLY A 216 3.33 -8.27 -11.20
C GLY A 216 3.49 -9.77 -10.94
N VAL A 217 3.40 -10.22 -9.68
CA VAL A 217 3.45 -11.64 -9.32
C VAL A 217 2.03 -12.21 -9.41
N SER A 218 1.87 -13.26 -10.22
CA SER A 218 0.56 -13.90 -10.44
C SER A 218 0.61 -15.42 -10.53
N THR A 219 1.80 -16.00 -10.73
CA THR A 219 2.00 -17.44 -10.87
C THR A 219 3.12 -17.90 -9.95
N ARG A 220 3.25 -19.23 -9.78
CA ARG A 220 4.34 -19.85 -9.02
C ARG A 220 5.70 -19.50 -9.60
N GLU A 221 5.84 -19.46 -10.92
CA GLU A 221 7.08 -19.12 -11.60
C GLU A 221 7.49 -17.69 -11.24
N HIS A 222 6.55 -16.74 -11.26
CA HIS A 222 6.84 -15.37 -10.81
C HIS A 222 7.26 -15.35 -9.34
N PHE A 223 6.57 -16.11 -8.48
CA PHE A 223 6.90 -16.20 -7.05
C PHE A 223 8.33 -16.72 -6.83
N LEU A 224 8.73 -17.78 -7.53
CA LEU A 224 10.08 -18.34 -7.45
C LEU A 224 11.14 -17.37 -7.97
N THR A 225 10.91 -16.75 -9.13
CA THR A 225 11.85 -15.77 -9.71
C THR A 225 12.03 -14.54 -8.81
N VAL A 226 10.95 -13.98 -8.26
CA VAL A 226 11.07 -12.86 -7.31
C VAL A 226 11.71 -13.32 -5.99
N GLY A 227 11.44 -14.56 -5.57
CA GLY A 227 12.04 -15.17 -4.39
C GLY A 227 13.57 -15.35 -4.46
N GLU A 228 14.18 -15.31 -5.64
CA GLU A 228 15.65 -15.34 -5.77
C GLU A 228 16.32 -14.10 -5.14
N VAL A 229 15.58 -12.98 -5.05
CA VAL A 229 16.15 -11.67 -4.67
C VAL A 229 15.48 -11.03 -3.44
N ALA A 230 14.43 -11.66 -2.92
CA ALA A 230 13.56 -11.13 -1.87
C ALA A 230 13.40 -12.14 -0.72
N ASP A 231 13.11 -11.69 0.50
CA ASP A 231 12.79 -12.58 1.62
C ASP A 231 11.28 -12.92 1.66
N GLY A 232 10.46 -12.06 1.07
CA GLY A 232 9.02 -12.25 0.91
C GLY A 232 8.53 -11.80 -0.45
N VAL A 233 7.43 -12.38 -0.91
CA VAL A 233 6.83 -12.07 -2.20
C VAL A 233 5.36 -11.72 -2.00
N VAL A 234 4.94 -10.58 -2.55
CA VAL A 234 3.59 -10.05 -2.37
C VAL A 234 2.73 -10.28 -3.61
N ILE A 235 1.53 -10.83 -3.41
CA ILE A 235 0.54 -11.08 -4.46
C ILE A 235 -0.81 -10.45 -4.07
N GLY A 236 -1.21 -9.39 -4.78
CA GLY A 236 -2.49 -8.70 -4.56
C GLY A 236 -3.48 -8.85 -5.71
N SER A 237 -3.21 -8.20 -6.85
CA SER A 237 -4.21 -8.07 -7.92
C SER A 237 -4.74 -9.42 -8.43
N LYS A 238 -3.90 -10.46 -8.54
CA LYS A 238 -4.35 -11.75 -9.06
C LYS A 238 -5.34 -12.45 -8.14
N ILE A 239 -5.12 -12.42 -6.82
CA ILE A 239 -6.06 -13.05 -5.87
C ILE A 239 -7.36 -12.26 -5.79
N ILE A 240 -7.30 -10.92 -5.83
CA ILE A 240 -8.50 -10.06 -5.94
C ILE A 240 -9.33 -10.41 -7.17
N THR A 241 -8.71 -10.53 -8.35
CA THR A 241 -9.42 -10.90 -9.59
C THR A 241 -10.09 -12.26 -9.45
N LEU A 242 -9.36 -13.29 -8.99
CA LEU A 242 -9.92 -14.64 -8.86
C LEU A 242 -11.10 -14.69 -7.87
N ILE A 243 -11.00 -13.98 -6.75
CA ILE A 243 -12.08 -13.86 -5.77
C ILE A 243 -13.29 -13.13 -6.38
N GLY A 244 -13.05 -12.02 -7.08
CA GLY A 244 -14.10 -11.23 -7.73
C GLY A 244 -14.88 -12.00 -8.80
N ASP A 245 -14.19 -12.82 -9.58
CA ASP A 245 -14.78 -13.63 -10.66
C ASP A 245 -15.47 -14.89 -10.15
N SER A 246 -15.27 -15.26 -8.88
CA SER A 246 -15.82 -16.47 -8.29
C SER A 246 -17.24 -16.28 -7.72
N LYS A 247 -17.99 -17.39 -7.67
CA LYS A 247 -19.37 -17.39 -7.19
C LYS A 247 -19.44 -17.17 -5.66
N PRO A 248 -20.53 -16.57 -5.16
CA PRO A 248 -20.80 -16.53 -3.71
C PRO A 248 -20.68 -17.93 -3.08
N GLY A 249 -20.01 -18.01 -1.93
CA GLY A 249 -19.75 -19.28 -1.23
C GLY A 249 -18.51 -20.06 -1.71
N GLU A 250 -17.96 -19.76 -2.90
CA GLU A 250 -16.74 -20.42 -3.42
C GLU A 250 -15.45 -19.60 -3.16
N ARG A 251 -15.59 -18.33 -2.81
CA ARG A 251 -14.50 -17.34 -2.68
C ARG A 251 -13.36 -17.76 -1.76
N GLY A 252 -13.68 -18.29 -0.58
CA GLY A 252 -12.69 -18.83 0.35
C GLY A 252 -11.90 -20.00 -0.27
N LYS A 253 -12.59 -20.93 -0.93
CA LYS A 253 -11.94 -22.07 -1.60
C LYS A 253 -11.04 -21.60 -2.76
N VAL A 254 -11.49 -20.61 -3.53
CA VAL A 254 -10.68 -20.03 -4.62
C VAL A 254 -9.40 -19.40 -4.08
N ALA A 255 -9.47 -18.68 -2.97
CA ALA A 255 -8.28 -18.15 -2.29
C ALA A 255 -7.34 -19.28 -1.83
N TYR A 256 -7.90 -20.34 -1.24
CA TYR A 256 -7.14 -21.52 -0.81
C TYR A 256 -6.39 -22.18 -1.98
N ASP A 257 -7.13 -22.54 -3.03
CA ASP A 257 -6.60 -23.24 -4.20
C ASP A 257 -5.52 -22.41 -4.89
N TYR A 258 -5.72 -21.09 -4.99
CA TYR A 258 -4.73 -20.20 -5.58
C TYR A 258 -3.44 -20.17 -4.77
N VAL A 259 -3.52 -20.03 -3.44
CA VAL A 259 -2.33 -20.04 -2.57
C VAL A 259 -1.57 -21.36 -2.69
N GLN A 260 -2.28 -22.50 -2.71
CA GLN A 260 -1.68 -23.82 -2.93
C GLN A 260 -1.02 -23.93 -4.30
N SER A 261 -1.58 -23.32 -5.36
CA SER A 261 -0.94 -23.27 -6.68
C SER A 261 0.38 -22.48 -6.66
N ILE A 262 0.51 -21.46 -5.80
CA ILE A 262 1.74 -20.68 -5.63
C ILE A 262 2.77 -21.46 -4.80
N LEU A 263 2.37 -22.03 -3.67
CA LEU A 263 3.29 -22.71 -2.73
C LEU A 263 3.62 -24.16 -3.12
N GLY A 264 2.78 -24.78 -3.96
CA GLY A 264 2.84 -26.17 -4.40
C GLY A 264 1.88 -27.05 -3.59
N ASN A 265 1.23 -28.00 -4.25
CA ASN A 265 0.13 -28.80 -3.66
C ASN A 265 0.55 -29.68 -2.47
N ASP A 266 1.84 -30.01 -2.35
CA ASP A 266 2.36 -30.80 -1.22
C ASP A 266 2.82 -29.93 -0.04
N PHE A 267 2.70 -28.60 -0.15
CA PHE A 267 3.10 -27.67 0.89
C PHE A 267 2.22 -27.82 2.13
N LYS A 268 2.87 -27.94 3.29
CA LYS A 268 2.18 -28.04 4.58
C LYS A 268 2.32 -26.72 5.34
N PRO A 269 1.22 -25.96 5.53
CA PRO A 269 1.22 -24.71 6.26
C PRO A 269 1.76 -24.86 7.68
N ASN A 270 2.67 -23.97 8.06
CA ASN A 270 3.23 -23.88 9.39
C ASN A 270 3.03 -22.47 9.95
N TYR A 271 1.82 -22.16 10.40
CA TYR A 271 1.50 -20.87 11.03
C TYR A 271 1.26 -21.02 12.54
N PRO A 272 1.40 -19.94 13.34
CA PRO A 272 1.17 -19.95 14.79
C PRO A 272 -0.19 -20.55 15.15
N LYS A 273 -0.27 -21.44 16.14
CA LYS A 273 -1.55 -22.08 16.51
C LYS A 273 -2.46 -21.18 17.35
N THR A 274 -1.87 -20.18 17.99
CA THR A 274 -2.57 -19.18 18.79
C THR A 274 -2.15 -17.79 18.33
N PHE A 275 -3.10 -16.86 18.31
CA PHE A 275 -2.80 -15.45 18.13
C PHE A 275 -2.45 -14.85 19.49
N GLU A 276 -1.25 -14.32 19.62
CA GLU A 276 -0.86 -13.54 20.79
C GLU A 276 -0.92 -12.06 20.47
N ARG A 277 -1.68 -11.33 21.28
CA ARG A 277 -1.74 -9.87 21.20
C ARG A 277 -0.38 -9.29 21.58
N ASN A 278 0.00 -8.19 20.93
CA ASN A 278 1.26 -7.52 21.22
C ASN A 278 1.25 -7.01 22.67
N ASN A 279 2.00 -7.66 23.57
CA ASN A 279 2.15 -7.22 24.96
C ASN A 279 3.39 -6.35 25.12
N ASN A 280 3.18 -5.05 25.34
CA ASN A 280 4.07 -4.02 25.92
C ASN A 280 5.51 -3.78 25.39
N ASN A 281 5.71 -2.50 25.00
CA ASN A 281 6.76 -1.56 25.44
C ASN A 281 8.23 -2.01 25.48
N GLN A 282 8.85 -2.16 24.32
CA GLN A 282 10.24 -1.71 24.13
C GLN A 282 10.35 -1.03 22.77
N ALA A 283 10.09 0.27 22.74
CA ALA A 283 10.42 1.10 21.59
C ALA A 283 11.93 1.36 21.60
N LYS A 284 12.63 1.02 20.52
CA LYS A 284 13.88 1.72 20.20
C LYS A 284 13.46 3.16 19.84
N GLU A 285 13.80 4.13 20.69
CA GLU A 285 13.78 5.54 20.32
C GLU A 285 14.81 5.73 19.21
N THR A 286 14.36 5.64 17.97
CA THR A 286 15.08 6.15 16.82
C THR A 286 14.44 7.50 16.49
N LYS A 287 15.25 8.56 16.51
CA LYS A 287 14.88 9.89 16.03
C LYS A 287 15.68 10.21 14.77
N PRO A 288 15.50 9.48 13.66
CA PRO A 288 15.95 10.02 12.38
C PRO A 288 15.18 11.33 12.19
N VAL A 289 15.91 12.41 11.89
CA VAL A 289 15.31 13.69 11.54
C VAL A 289 15.51 13.84 10.03
N LEU A 290 14.40 13.89 9.31
CA LEU A 290 14.38 14.22 7.89
C LEU A 290 13.48 15.44 7.76
N GLU A 291 14.09 16.59 7.50
CA GLU A 291 13.38 17.83 7.22
C GLU A 291 13.57 18.16 5.73
N GLU A 292 12.46 18.25 5.00
CA GLU A 292 12.46 18.80 3.64
C GLU A 292 12.27 20.31 3.72
N ASN A 293 13.15 21.05 3.06
CA ASN A 293 13.07 22.50 2.97
C ASN A 293 12.19 22.87 1.78
N HIS A 294 10.95 23.31 2.06
CA HIS A 294 10.06 23.86 1.04
C HIS A 294 10.04 25.38 1.10
N LYS A 295 10.10 26.04 -0.06
CA LYS A 295 9.99 27.50 -0.16
C LYS A 295 8.56 27.99 0.12
N TYR A 296 7.58 27.18 -0.29
CA TYR A 296 6.16 27.42 -0.06
C TYR A 296 5.61 26.40 0.93
N ASN A 297 4.44 26.68 1.51
CA ASN A 297 3.81 25.72 2.43
C ASN A 297 3.46 24.43 1.65
N PRO A 298 4.01 23.27 2.03
CA PRO A 298 3.74 22.01 1.32
C PRO A 298 2.32 21.47 1.60
N ARG A 299 1.52 22.13 2.45
CA ARG A 299 0.19 21.68 2.86
C ARG A 299 -0.94 22.60 2.44
N PHE A 300 -2.08 21.99 2.12
CA PHE A 300 -3.37 22.65 1.91
C PHE A 300 -4.37 22.15 2.96
N GLY A 301 -4.45 22.86 4.08
CA GLY A 301 -5.21 22.41 5.25
C GLY A 301 -4.59 21.18 5.90
N ASP A 302 -5.40 20.42 6.63
CA ASP A 302 -4.92 19.26 7.41
C ASP A 302 -4.74 17.99 6.56
N PHE A 303 -5.38 17.92 5.39
CA PHE A 303 -5.51 16.68 4.60
C PHE A 303 -4.80 16.70 3.24
N GLY A 304 -4.31 17.87 2.79
CA GLY A 304 -3.77 18.03 1.44
C GLY A 304 -2.30 18.43 1.39
N GLY A 305 -1.63 18.08 0.29
CA GLY A 305 -0.37 18.67 -0.14
C GLY A 305 0.88 17.81 0.04
N GLN A 306 0.98 17.03 1.13
CA GLN A 306 2.22 16.29 1.45
C GLN A 306 2.05 14.76 1.49
N TYR A 307 0.81 14.25 1.50
CA TYR A 307 0.55 12.81 1.50
C TYR A 307 0.56 12.27 0.08
N VAL A 308 1.70 11.73 -0.32
CA VAL A 308 1.93 11.22 -1.67
C VAL A 308 2.68 9.89 -1.63
N PRO A 309 2.38 8.95 -2.54
CA PRO A 309 3.11 7.71 -2.64
C PRO A 309 4.60 7.92 -2.89
N GLU A 310 5.43 7.11 -2.26
CA GLU A 310 6.90 7.16 -2.40
C GLU A 310 7.36 7.14 -3.87
N ALA A 311 6.63 6.44 -4.73
CA ALA A 311 6.93 6.36 -6.17
C ALA A 311 6.76 7.69 -6.92
N LEU A 312 6.01 8.66 -6.37
CA LEU A 312 5.74 9.97 -6.98
C LEU A 312 6.58 11.10 -6.37
N HIS A 313 7.24 10.86 -5.24
CA HIS A 313 7.97 11.87 -4.48
C HIS A 313 8.99 12.63 -5.34
N THR A 314 9.89 11.91 -6.01
CA THR A 314 10.94 12.53 -6.85
C THR A 314 10.36 13.38 -7.99
N CYS A 315 9.29 12.92 -8.64
CA CYS A 315 8.65 13.67 -9.73
C CYS A 315 8.00 14.97 -9.23
N LEU A 316 7.43 14.95 -8.03
CA LEU A 316 6.84 16.13 -7.42
C LEU A 316 7.91 17.12 -6.96
N ALA A 317 9.03 16.64 -6.44
CA ALA A 317 10.17 17.50 -6.11
C ALA A 317 10.77 18.18 -7.36
N GLU A 318 10.88 17.45 -8.48
CA GLU A 318 11.28 18.02 -9.77
C GLU A 318 10.29 19.07 -10.27
N LEU A 319 8.99 18.82 -10.12
CA LEU A 319 7.93 19.77 -10.48
C LEU A 319 7.97 21.03 -9.62
N GLU A 320 8.16 20.90 -8.30
CA GLU A 320 8.30 22.02 -7.37
C GLU A 320 9.50 22.88 -7.76
N LYS A 321 10.66 22.25 -8.02
CA LYS A 321 11.85 22.96 -8.48
C LYS A 321 11.61 23.68 -9.82
N GLY A 322 11.00 23.02 -10.79
CA GLY A 322 10.68 23.63 -12.08
C GLY A 322 9.73 24.83 -11.95
N PHE A 323 8.76 24.75 -11.05
CA PHE A 323 7.89 25.88 -10.71
C PHE A 323 8.68 27.02 -10.05
N GLU A 324 9.55 26.72 -9.10
CA GLU A 324 10.39 27.72 -8.43
C GLU A 324 11.33 28.44 -9.41
N ASP A 325 11.96 27.69 -10.32
CA ASP A 325 12.83 28.20 -11.36
C ASP A 325 12.05 29.13 -12.31
N ALA A 326 10.86 28.71 -12.76
CA ALA A 326 10.00 29.53 -13.62
C ALA A 326 9.51 30.81 -12.91
N VAL A 327 9.12 30.72 -11.64
CA VAL A 327 8.71 31.89 -10.83
C VAL A 327 9.88 32.85 -10.60
N ALA A 328 11.11 32.35 -10.52
CA ALA A 328 12.30 33.17 -10.36
C ALA A 328 12.79 33.81 -11.68
N ASP A 329 12.34 33.32 -12.84
CA ASP A 329 12.77 33.78 -14.16
C ASP A 329 11.99 35.03 -14.63
N PRO A 330 12.65 36.20 -14.81
CA PRO A 330 12.02 37.41 -15.32
C PRO A 330 11.48 37.28 -16.76
N GLU A 331 12.11 36.47 -17.63
CA GLU A 331 11.64 36.29 -19.00
C GLU A 331 10.36 35.45 -19.04
N PHE A 332 10.24 34.42 -18.19
CA PHE A 332 8.98 33.70 -18.00
C PHE A 332 7.83 34.65 -17.64
N TRP A 333 8.04 35.57 -16.68
CA TRP A 333 7.01 36.54 -16.30
C TRP A 333 6.65 37.53 -17.40
N LYS A 334 7.62 37.92 -18.23
CA LYS A 334 7.39 38.79 -19.37
C LYS A 334 6.51 38.09 -20.41
N GLU A 335 6.85 36.86 -20.80
CA GLU A 335 6.02 36.06 -21.70
C GLU A 335 4.61 35.80 -21.13
N PHE A 336 4.52 35.40 -19.86
CA PHE A 336 3.24 35.15 -19.21
C PHE A 336 2.35 36.40 -19.18
N ARG A 337 2.92 37.59 -18.93
CA ARG A 337 2.20 38.87 -18.94
C ARG A 337 1.76 39.29 -20.34
N ASP A 338 2.53 39.01 -21.37
CA ASP A 338 2.13 39.29 -22.76
C ASP A 338 0.88 38.48 -23.16
N LEU A 339 0.67 37.33 -22.53
CA LEU A 339 -0.53 36.50 -22.69
C LEU A 339 -1.75 36.99 -21.89
N TYR A 340 -1.63 38.00 -21.01
CA TYR A 340 -2.76 38.46 -20.18
C TYR A 340 -3.95 38.92 -21.01
N SER A 341 -3.70 39.50 -22.18
CA SER A 341 -4.77 39.91 -23.08
C SER A 341 -5.63 38.72 -23.56
N TYR A 342 -5.14 37.48 -23.51
CA TYR A 342 -5.84 36.24 -23.86
C TYR A 342 -6.50 35.57 -22.64
N ILE A 343 -6.05 35.84 -21.42
CA ILE A 343 -6.61 35.27 -20.18
C ILE A 343 -7.94 35.96 -19.86
N GLY A 344 -8.97 35.17 -19.53
CA GLY A 344 -10.28 35.71 -19.14
C GLY A 344 -11.09 36.30 -20.30
N ARG A 345 -10.66 36.11 -21.56
CA ARG A 345 -11.53 36.38 -22.71
C ARG A 345 -12.78 35.50 -22.62
N PRO A 346 -13.97 36.02 -23.01
CA PRO A 346 -15.15 35.17 -23.16
C PRO A 346 -14.79 34.01 -24.08
N SER A 347 -14.87 32.77 -23.56
CA SER A 347 -14.75 31.59 -24.41
C SER A 347 -15.81 31.70 -25.49
N SER A 348 -15.40 31.65 -26.76
CA SER A 348 -16.37 31.52 -27.84
C SER A 348 -17.08 30.19 -27.64
N LEU A 349 -18.34 30.22 -27.23
CA LEU A 349 -19.12 29.01 -27.10
C LEU A 349 -19.19 28.34 -28.48
N HIS A 350 -18.85 27.06 -28.54
CA HIS A 350 -18.73 26.32 -29.77
C HIS A 350 -19.89 25.36 -29.86
N LYS A 351 -20.79 25.60 -30.81
CA LYS A 351 -21.99 24.79 -31.03
C LYS A 351 -21.67 23.29 -30.98
N ALA A 352 -22.19 22.60 -29.97
CA ALA A 352 -22.07 21.17 -29.82
C ALA A 352 -23.05 20.48 -30.78
N GLU A 353 -22.64 20.29 -32.04
CA GLU A 353 -23.53 19.83 -33.11
C GLU A 353 -24.20 18.49 -32.80
N ARG A 354 -23.42 17.51 -32.33
CA ARG A 354 -23.93 16.16 -32.03
C ARG A 354 -24.90 16.13 -30.86
N LEU A 355 -24.66 16.96 -29.84
CA LEU A 355 -25.54 17.05 -28.68
C LEU A 355 -26.82 17.83 -29.00
N SER A 356 -26.72 18.86 -29.83
CA SER A 356 -27.87 19.60 -30.35
C SER A 356 -28.77 18.72 -31.22
N GLU A 357 -28.17 17.87 -32.07
CA GLU A 357 -28.89 16.88 -32.86
C GLU A 357 -29.60 15.85 -31.96
N HIS A 358 -28.89 15.32 -30.96
CA HIS A 358 -29.47 14.39 -29.99
C HIS A 358 -30.64 14.99 -29.19
N ALA A 359 -30.57 16.26 -28.83
CA ALA A 359 -31.60 16.97 -28.07
C ALA A 359 -32.82 17.40 -28.91
N GLY A 360 -32.84 17.12 -30.23
CA GLY A 360 -34.05 17.23 -31.05
C GLY A 360 -34.62 18.63 -31.22
N GLY A 361 -33.79 19.68 -31.14
CA GLY A 361 -34.23 21.07 -31.42
C GLY A 361 -33.58 22.15 -30.55
N ALA A 362 -32.95 21.77 -29.43
CA ALA A 362 -32.17 22.71 -28.62
C ALA A 362 -30.81 23.00 -29.28
N GLN A 363 -30.44 24.28 -29.42
CA GLN A 363 -29.07 24.66 -29.77
C GLN A 363 -28.22 24.67 -28.50
N ILE A 364 -27.28 23.74 -28.43
CA ILE A 364 -26.36 23.61 -27.31
C ILE A 364 -24.99 24.11 -27.76
N TRP A 365 -24.41 25.02 -26.99
CA TRP A 365 -23.19 25.79 -27.31
C TRP A 365 -22.05 25.51 -26.35
#